data_AF-A0A2N1UUF7-F1
#
_entry.id   AF-A0A2N1UUF7-F1
#
_cell.length_a   1.000
_cell.length_b   1.000
_cell.length_c   1.000
_cell.angle_alpha   90.00
_cell.angle_beta   90.00
_cell.angle_gamma   90.00
#
_symmetry.space_group_name_H-M   'P 1'
#
loop_
_entity.id
_entity.type
_entity.pdbx_description
1 polymer ?
#
loop_
_entity_poly.entity_id
_entity_poly.type
_entity_poly.pdbx_seq_one_letter_code
_entity_poly.pdbx_strand_id
1 'polypeptide(L)'
;MFKLLEIELRKLVPYRFFWISVLAYALLMPALFVSFYRFNIQIQSFEIGIDFYNFPDVWHNSAYIAKWFNFLLYVFVLQMVTNEYQFRTIRQNIIDGLSPWQYLSGKVLLLLLFALGST
;
A
#
# COMPACT_ATOMS: atom_id res chain seq x y z
N MET A 1 -10.73 21.60 -0.51
CA MET A 1 -10.05 20.34 -0.12
C MET A 1 -10.37 19.21 -1.09
N PHE A 2 -11.64 18.88 -1.34
CA PHE A 2 -12.03 17.84 -2.32
C PHE A 2 -11.43 18.03 -3.73
N LYS A 3 -11.38 19.27 -4.24
CA LYS A 3 -10.77 19.57 -5.54
C LYS A 3 -9.27 19.21 -5.61
N LEU A 4 -8.53 19.35 -4.51
CA LEU A 4 -7.10 18.98 -4.46
C LEU A 4 -6.94 17.47 -4.51
N LEU A 5 -7.78 16.75 -3.75
CA LEU A 5 -7.81 15.29 -3.77
C LEU A 5 -8.18 14.75 -5.16
N GLU A 6 -9.18 15.36 -5.82
CA GLU A 6 -9.60 14.95 -7.17
C GLU A 6 -8.48 15.12 -8.20
N ILE A 7 -7.73 16.23 -8.13
CA ILE A 7 -6.57 16.46 -9.00
C ILE A 7 -5.53 15.35 -8.80
N GLU A 8 -5.22 15.00 -7.57
CA GLU A 8 -4.25 13.95 -7.28
C GLU A 8 -4.74 12.54 -7.70
N LEU A 9 -6.01 12.21 -7.46
CA LEU A 9 -6.60 10.94 -7.89
C LEU A 9 -6.60 10.82 -9.42
N ARG A 10 -6.88 11.90 -10.14
CA ARG A 10 -6.85 11.92 -11.61
C ARG A 10 -5.47 11.65 -12.18
N LYS A 11 -4.39 12.03 -11.47
CA LYS A 11 -3.00 11.68 -11.85
C LYS A 11 -2.69 10.20 -11.62
N LEU A 12 -3.29 9.60 -10.59
CA LEU A 12 -3.07 8.20 -10.23
C LEU A 12 -3.75 7.21 -11.16
N VAL A 13 -5.00 7.45 -11.54
CA VAL A 13 -5.81 6.54 -12.38
C VAL A 13 -5.12 6.11 -13.69
N PRO A 14 -4.51 6.99 -14.50
CA PRO A 14 -3.84 6.57 -15.73
C PRO A 14 -2.48 5.88 -15.50
N TYR A 15 -1.95 5.89 -14.27
CA TYR A 15 -0.62 5.39 -13.99
C TYR A 15 -0.63 3.85 -13.92
N ARG A 16 -0.01 3.19 -14.92
CA ARG A 16 0.01 1.72 -15.00
C ARG A 16 0.61 1.05 -13.78
N PHE A 17 1.67 1.63 -13.22
CA PHE A 17 2.34 1.08 -12.04
C PHE A 17 1.42 1.11 -10.81
N PHE A 18 0.52 2.10 -10.68
CA PHE A 18 -0.50 2.09 -9.62
C PHE A 18 -1.36 0.83 -9.71
N TRP A 19 -1.91 0.52 -10.88
CA TRP A 19 -2.72 -0.68 -11.08
C TRP A 19 -1.94 -1.97 -10.87
N ILE A 20 -0.66 -2.02 -11.29
CA ILE A 20 0.22 -3.16 -11.03
C ILE A 20 0.43 -3.35 -9.52
N SER A 21 0.69 -2.28 -8.77
CA SER A 21 0.86 -2.35 -7.31
C SER A 21 -0.43 -2.78 -6.61
N VAL A 22 -1.59 -2.27 -7.05
CA VAL A 22 -2.91 -2.65 -6.51
C VAL A 22 -3.22 -4.12 -6.81
N LEU A 23 -2.97 -4.58 -8.04
CA LEU A 23 -3.19 -5.97 -8.43
C LEU A 23 -2.23 -6.90 -7.68
N ALA A 24 -0.96 -6.51 -7.54
CA ALA A 24 0.01 -7.25 -6.74
C ALA A 24 -0.45 -7.38 -5.29
N TYR A 25 -0.93 -6.28 -4.67
CA TYR A 25 -1.51 -6.32 -3.33
C TYR A 25 -2.71 -7.28 -3.27
N ALA A 26 -3.67 -7.15 -4.20
CA ALA A 26 -4.89 -7.96 -4.24
C ALA A 26 -4.63 -9.46 -4.46
N LEU A 27 -3.55 -9.82 -5.16
CA LEU A 27 -3.21 -11.22 -5.44
C LEU A 27 -2.31 -11.83 -4.35
N LEU A 28 -1.31 -11.08 -3.89
CA LEU A 28 -0.34 -11.57 -2.92
C LEU A 28 -0.96 -11.74 -1.52
N MET A 29 -1.89 -10.86 -1.10
CA MET A 29 -2.56 -10.95 0.21
C MET A 29 -3.24 -12.31 0.42
N PRO A 30 -4.23 -12.71 -0.40
CA PRO A 30 -4.89 -14.00 -0.24
C PRO A 30 -3.95 -15.17 -0.49
N ALA A 31 -2.98 -15.04 -1.41
CA ALA A 31 -1.99 -16.09 -1.65
C ALA A 31 -1.17 -16.41 -0.38
N LEU A 32 -0.74 -15.40 0.38
CA LEU A 32 -0.02 -15.62 1.64
C LEU A 32 -0.91 -16.30 2.69
N PHE A 33 -2.15 -15.86 2.87
CA PHE A 33 -3.07 -16.52 3.81
C PHE A 33 -3.30 -18.00 3.47
N VAL A 34 -3.48 -18.33 2.19
CA VAL A 34 -3.62 -19.72 1.71
C VAL A 34 -2.34 -20.52 1.92
N SER A 35 -1.17 -19.93 1.67
CA SER A 35 0.11 -20.58 1.96
C SER A 35 0.24 -20.91 3.45
N PHE A 36 -0.01 -19.96 4.35
CA PHE A 36 0.08 -20.22 5.80
C PHE A 36 -0.89 -21.31 6.28
N TYR A 37 -2.04 -21.49 5.63
CA TYR A 37 -2.97 -22.58 5.96
C TYR A 37 -2.41 -23.96 5.58
N ARG A 38 -1.57 -24.03 4.55
CA ARG A 38 -0.98 -25.26 4.01
C ARG A 38 0.45 -25.51 4.52
N PHE A 39 1.06 -24.56 5.22
CA PHE A 39 2.46 -24.61 5.68
C PHE A 39 2.63 -25.51 6.92
N ASN A 40 2.38 -26.80 6.77
CA ASN A 40 2.79 -27.80 7.74
C ASN A 40 4.18 -28.33 7.36
N ILE A 41 5.24 -27.77 7.96
CA ILE A 41 6.60 -28.26 7.79
C ILE A 41 6.81 -29.44 8.76
N GLN A 42 6.72 -30.68 8.26
CA GLN A 42 7.16 -31.86 9.00
C GLN A 42 8.69 -31.99 8.92
N ILE A 43 9.40 -31.39 9.88
CA ILE A 43 10.80 -31.72 10.15
C ILE A 43 10.82 -32.87 11.16
N GLN A 44 11.52 -33.94 10.80
CA GLN A 44 11.68 -35.19 11.57
C GLN A 44 11.65 -34.96 13.10
N SER A 45 10.60 -35.46 13.75
CA SER A 45 10.45 -35.65 15.21
C SER A 45 10.40 -34.41 16.12
N PHE A 46 10.29 -33.20 15.59
CA PHE A 46 9.86 -32.03 16.36
C PHE A 46 8.75 -31.34 15.58
N GLU A 47 7.50 -31.57 15.98
CA GLU A 47 6.38 -30.75 15.52
C GLU A 47 6.51 -29.36 16.17
N ILE A 48 7.42 -28.53 15.66
CA ILE A 48 7.30 -27.09 15.81
C ILE A 48 6.27 -26.66 14.77
N GLY A 49 5.04 -27.13 14.96
CA GLY A 49 3.87 -26.63 14.25
C GLY A 49 3.64 -25.22 14.76
N ILE A 50 4.19 -24.22 14.08
CA ILE A 50 3.70 -22.85 14.24
C ILE A 50 2.32 -22.85 13.58
N ASP A 51 1.31 -23.34 14.28
CA ASP A 51 -0.06 -23.31 13.81
C ASP A 51 -0.51 -21.84 13.80
N PHE A 52 -0.31 -21.20 12.65
CA PHE A 52 -0.69 -19.80 12.43
C PHE A 52 -2.18 -19.56 12.66
N TYR A 53 -3.00 -20.61 12.53
CA TYR A 53 -4.46 -20.59 12.69
C TYR A 53 -4.96 -21.31 13.95
N ASN A 54 -4.20 -21.32 15.05
CA ASN A 54 -4.71 -21.77 16.35
C ASN A 54 -5.38 -20.65 17.15
N PHE A 55 -6.57 -20.94 17.68
CA PHE A 55 -7.22 -20.06 18.64
C PHE A 55 -6.47 -20.11 19.98
N PRO A 56 -6.25 -18.95 20.65
CA PRO A 56 -6.80 -17.62 20.39
C PRO A 56 -5.96 -16.71 19.47
N ASP A 57 -4.75 -17.12 19.11
CA ASP A 57 -3.73 -16.24 18.51
C ASP A 57 -3.89 -15.99 17.00
N VAL A 58 -4.87 -16.64 16.35
CA VAL A 58 -5.19 -16.46 14.91
C VAL A 58 -5.23 -14.99 14.50
N TRP A 59 -5.88 -14.15 15.32
CA TRP A 59 -6.04 -12.73 15.03
C TRP A 59 -4.71 -11.97 15.09
N HIS A 60 -3.82 -12.33 16.02
CA HIS A 60 -2.52 -11.69 16.15
C HIS A 60 -1.58 -12.10 15.01
N ASN A 61 -1.59 -13.39 14.66
CA ASN A 61 -0.79 -13.94 13.57
C ASN A 61 -1.21 -13.39 12.21
N SER A 62 -2.52 -13.36 11.93
CA SER A 62 -3.07 -12.81 10.70
C SER A 62 -2.80 -11.31 10.56
N ALA A 63 -2.94 -10.53 11.64
CA ALA A 63 -2.58 -9.10 11.66
C ALA A 63 -1.07 -8.87 11.46
N TYR A 64 -0.22 -9.71 12.04
CA TYR A 64 1.23 -9.63 11.86
C TYR A 64 1.63 -9.86 10.39
N ILE A 65 1.05 -10.88 9.74
CA ILE A 65 1.28 -11.16 8.32
C ILE A 65 0.75 -10.01 7.46
N ALA A 66 -0.46 -9.53 7.74
CA ALA A 66 -1.07 -8.43 7.02
C ALA A 66 -0.22 -7.14 7.09
N LYS A 67 0.43 -6.88 8.23
CA LYS A 67 1.27 -5.69 8.41
C LYS A 67 2.42 -5.62 7.40
N TRP A 68 2.98 -6.75 6.96
CA TRP A 68 4.06 -6.76 5.97
C TRP A 68 3.64 -6.20 4.61
N PHE A 69 2.34 -6.23 4.28
CA PHE A 69 1.83 -5.65 3.04
C PHE A 69 1.77 -4.12 3.03
N ASN A 70 1.76 -3.47 4.20
CA ASN A 70 1.87 -2.01 4.27
C ASN A 70 3.16 -1.50 3.61
N PHE A 71 4.20 -2.35 3.54
CA PHE A 71 5.42 -2.03 2.81
C PHE A 71 5.17 -1.76 1.31
N LEU A 72 4.25 -2.48 0.67
CA LEU A 72 3.90 -2.25 -0.73
C LEU A 72 3.24 -0.88 -0.93
N LEU A 73 2.37 -0.47 -0.01
CA LEU A 73 1.77 0.86 -0.03
C LEU A 73 2.82 1.96 0.16
N TYR A 74 3.81 1.73 1.03
CA TYR A 74 4.93 2.64 1.20
C TYR A 74 5.74 2.83 -0.09
N VAL A 75 6.12 1.73 -0.76
CA VAL A 75 6.85 1.78 -2.03
C VAL A 75 6.04 2.51 -3.10
N PHE A 76 4.73 2.27 -3.15
CA PHE A 76 3.84 2.93 -4.08
C PHE A 76 3.80 4.46 -3.88
N VAL A 77 3.63 4.92 -2.63
CA VAL A 77 3.67 6.35 -2.29
C VAL A 77 4.99 6.98 -2.70
N LEU A 78 6.10 6.31 -2.39
CA LEU A 78 7.44 6.81 -2.73
C LEU A 78 7.57 6.98 -4.24
N GLN A 79 7.11 6.01 -5.02
CA GLN A 79 7.14 6.07 -6.48
C GLN A 79 6.28 7.21 -7.05
N MET A 80 5.10 7.45 -6.47
CA MET A 80 4.25 8.58 -6.86
C MET A 80 4.97 9.92 -6.65
N VAL A 81 5.69 10.07 -5.53
CA VAL A 81 6.46 11.29 -5.23
C VAL A 81 7.66 11.42 -6.17
N THR A 82 8.47 10.38 -6.34
CA THR A 82 9.69 10.43 -7.17
C THR A 82 9.37 10.70 -8.64
N ASN A 83 8.28 10.15 -9.17
CA ASN A 83 7.85 10.45 -10.54
C ASN A 83 7.59 11.94 -10.75
N GLU A 84 6.99 12.63 -9.79
CA GLU A 84 6.74 14.07 -9.93
C GLU A 84 8.02 14.90 -9.94
N TYR A 85 9.03 14.47 -9.19
CA TYR A 85 10.36 15.07 -9.25
C TYR A 85 11.05 14.79 -10.59
N GLN A 86 10.97 13.54 -11.08
CA GLN A 86 11.59 13.12 -12.34
C GLN A 86 10.98 13.85 -13.55
N PHE A 87 9.65 13.95 -13.62
CA PHE A 87 8.94 14.62 -14.71
C PHE A 87 8.75 16.12 -14.49
N ARG A 88 9.26 16.66 -13.36
CA ARG A 88 9.19 18.08 -12.99
C ARG A 88 7.75 18.63 -12.94
N THR A 89 6.75 17.77 -12.75
CA THR A 89 5.31 18.13 -12.66
C THR A 89 5.02 19.02 -11.46
N ILE A 90 5.86 18.98 -10.42
CA ILE A 90 5.78 19.92 -9.29
C ILE A 90 5.89 21.37 -9.77
N ARG A 91 6.81 21.65 -10.71
CA ARG A 91 7.00 23.00 -11.25
C ARG A 91 5.81 23.42 -12.09
N GLN A 92 5.24 22.49 -12.88
CA GLN A 92 4.03 22.74 -13.67
C GLN A 92 2.84 23.10 -12.77
N ASN A 93 2.61 22.36 -11.67
CA ASN A 93 1.55 22.67 -10.73
C ASN A 93 1.66 24.11 -10.16
N ILE A 94 2.89 24.56 -9.85
CA ILE A 94 3.12 25.92 -9.34
C ILE A 94 2.84 26.97 -10.43
N ILE A 95 3.24 26.71 -11.67
CA ILE A 95 2.96 27.58 -12.83
C ILE A 95 1.44 27.67 -13.09
N ASP A 96 0.72 26.56 -12.92
CA ASP A 96 -0.75 26.49 -13.04
C ASP A 96 -1.49 27.19 -11.88
N GLY A 97 -0.75 27.78 -10.93
CA GLY A 97 -1.30 28.61 -9.85
C GLY A 97 -1.54 27.86 -8.53
N LEU A 98 -1.07 26.61 -8.37
CA LEU A 98 -1.08 25.96 -7.07
C LEU A 98 0.00 26.54 -6.17
N SER A 99 -0.41 27.00 -4.98
CA SER A 99 0.57 27.36 -3.95
C SER A 99 1.34 26.12 -3.45
N PRO A 100 2.59 26.26 -2.99
CA PRO A 100 3.37 25.16 -2.42
C PRO A 100 2.65 24.44 -1.27
N TRP A 101 1.90 25.19 -0.46
CA TRP A 101 1.11 24.65 0.65
C TRP A 101 -0.08 23.82 0.18
N GLN A 102 -0.76 24.26 -0.88
CA GLN A 102 -1.87 23.49 -1.47
C GLN A 102 -1.35 22.18 -2.08
N TYR A 103 -0.20 22.22 -2.76
CA TYR A 103 0.46 21.02 -3.26
C TYR A 103 0.76 20.01 -2.14
N LEU A 104 1.40 20.45 -1.05
CA LEU A 104 1.71 19.58 0.09
C LEU A 104 0.44 19.01 0.72
N SER A 105 -0.59 19.85 0.92
CA SER A 105 -1.86 19.41 1.50
C SER A 105 -2.57 18.35 0.65
N GLY A 106 -2.49 18.45 -0.68
CA GLY A 106 -3.03 17.44 -1.59
C GLY A 106 -2.38 16.08 -1.40
N LYS A 107 -1.05 16.03 -1.28
CA LYS A 107 -0.31 14.79 -1.00
C LYS A 107 -0.66 14.18 0.35
N VAL A 108 -0.72 15.00 1.40
CA VAL A 108 -1.08 14.52 2.74
C VAL A 108 -2.50 13.95 2.76
N LEU A 109 -3.45 14.60 2.10
CA LEU A 109 -4.83 14.10 2.00
C LEU A 109 -4.90 12.75 1.28
N LEU A 110 -4.14 12.57 0.22
CA LEU A 110 -4.06 11.31 -0.53
C LEU A 110 -3.38 10.20 0.28
N LEU A 111 -2.36 10.53 1.08
CA LEU A 111 -1.74 9.60 2.02
C LEU A 111 -2.71 9.14 3.11
N LEU A 112 -3.49 10.08 3.67
CA LEU A 112 -4.52 9.74 4.64
C LEU A 112 -5.59 8.83 4.04
N LEU A 113 -5.97 9.05 2.78
CA LEU A 113 -6.91 8.17 2.07
C LEU A 113 -6.36 6.75 1.94
N PHE A 114 -5.09 6.58 1.54
CA PHE A 114 -4.48 5.25 1.46
C PHE A 114 -4.28 4.61 2.82
N ALA A 115 -3.92 5.38 3.85
CA ALA A 115 -3.81 4.88 5.22
C ALA A 115 -5.15 4.35 5.73
N LEU A 116 -6.23 5.12 5.55
CA LEU A 116 -7.59 4.71 5.93
C LEU A 116 -8.06 3.46 5.17
N GLY A 117 -7.72 3.34 3.89
CA GLY A 117 -8.05 2.16 3.09
C GLY A 117 -7.21 0.92 3.42
N SER A 118 -6.11 1.08 4.17
CA SER A 118 -5.21 -0.02 4.54
C SER A 118 -5.39 -0.53 5.97
N THR A 119 -6.02 0.25 6.84
CA THR A 119 -6.53 -0.19 8.14
C THR A 119 -7.67 -1.19 7.97
#